data_AF-A0A9Q3FSH0-F1
#
_entry.id   AF-A0A9Q3FSH0-F1
#
_cell.length_a   1.000
_cell.length_b   1.000
_cell.length_c   1.000
_cell.angle_alpha   90.00
_cell.angle_beta   90.00
_cell.angle_gamma   90.00
#
_symmetry.space_group_name_H-M   'P 1'
#
loop_
_entity.id
_entity.type
_entity.pdbx_description
1 polymer ?
#
loop_
_entity_poly.entity_id
_entity_poly.type
_entity_poly.pdbx_seq_one_letter_code
_entity_poly.pdbx_strand_id
1 'polypeptide(L)' 'MKTPNRHMLRWQIATQEYRGKMTIVHKSGNIHKNADGLSRWELANTFDNLAYVPLEAEPQIPIEGINITDIGT' A
#
# COMPACT_ATOMS: atom_id res chain seq x y z
N MET A 1 -8.08 -16.80 -8.82
CA MET A 1 -7.53 -15.42 -8.85
C MET A 1 -6.71 -15.28 -10.12
N LYS A 2 -6.91 -14.22 -10.93
CA LYS A 2 -6.01 -13.97 -12.06
C LYS A 2 -4.61 -13.67 -11.51
N THR A 3 -3.58 -14.21 -12.17
CA THR A 3 -2.19 -13.93 -11.82
C THR A 3 -1.98 -12.41 -11.78
N PRO A 4 -1.45 -11.84 -10.68
CA PRO A 4 -1.23 -10.41 -10.59
C PRO A 4 -0.22 -9.97 -11.65
N ASN A 5 -0.43 -8.78 -12.19
CA ASN A 5 0.49 -8.14 -13.14
C ASN A 5 1.93 -8.18 -12.58
N ARG A 6 2.93 -8.41 -13.44
CA ARG A 6 4.36 -8.40 -13.07
C ARG A 6 4.76 -7.19 -12.23
N HIS A 7 4.19 -6.02 -12.49
CA HIS A 7 4.44 -4.81 -11.69
C HIS A 7 3.89 -4.93 -10.26
N MET A 8 2.73 -5.57 -10.08
CA MET A 8 2.12 -5.82 -8.77
C MET A 8 2.83 -6.94 -8.00
N LEU A 9 3.53 -7.85 -8.69
CA LEU A 9 4.26 -8.95 -8.06
C LEU A 9 5.31 -8.45 -7.05
N ARG A 10 6.02 -7.35 -7.38
CA ARG A 10 7.04 -6.76 -6.49
C ARG A 10 6.45 -6.18 -5.21
N TRP A 11 5.19 -5.74 -5.25
CA TRP A 11 4.49 -5.14 -4.12
C TRP A 11 3.77 -6.17 -3.24
N GLN A 12 3.85 -7.47 -3.56
CA GLN A 12 3.17 -8.50 -2.77
C GLN A 12 3.63 -8.54 -1.32
N ILE A 13 4.93 -8.37 -1.07
CA ILE A 13 5.48 -8.35 0.29
C ILE A 13 4.94 -7.12 1.04
N ALA A 14 5.03 -5.94 0.44
CA ALA A 14 4.56 -4.70 1.07
C ALA A 14 3.04 -4.69 1.34
N THR A 15 2.26 -5.40 0.53
CA THR A 15 0.79 -5.46 0.68
C THR A 15 0.30 -6.65 1.52
N GLN A 16 1.21 -7.50 2.00
CA GLN A 16 0.84 -8.73 2.70
C GLN A 16 0.13 -8.47 4.03
N GLU A 17 0.52 -7.41 4.76
CA GLU A 17 -0.10 -7.04 6.04
C GLU A 17 -1.60 -6.69 5.89
N TYR A 18 -2.00 -6.29 4.69
CA TYR A 18 -3.36 -5.92 4.33
C TYR A 18 -4.15 -7.06 3.67
N ARG A 19 -3.53 -8.22 3.40
CA ARG A 19 -4.24 -9.36 2.79
C ARG A 19 -5.38 -9.80 3.69
N GLY A 20 -6.58 -9.88 3.12
CA GLY A 20 -7.81 -10.26 3.83
C GLY A 20 -8.44 -9.17 4.70
N LYS A 21 -7.76 -8.04 4.94
CA LYS A 21 -8.29 -6.88 5.69
C LYS A 21 -8.56 -5.66 4.81
N MET A 22 -8.02 -5.62 3.59
CA MET A 22 -8.19 -4.53 2.64
C MET A 22 -8.94 -4.99 1.38
N THR A 23 -9.84 -4.14 0.90
CA THR A 23 -10.51 -4.30 -0.40
C THR A 23 -10.12 -3.14 -1.31
N ILE A 24 -9.62 -3.44 -2.51
CA ILE A 24 -9.27 -2.44 -3.51
C ILE A 24 -10.48 -2.19 -4.41
N VAL A 25 -10.95 -0.94 -4.47
CA VAL A 25 -12.11 -0.54 -5.29
C VAL A 25 -11.70 0.59 -6.22
N HIS A 26 -11.99 0.44 -7.52
CA HIS A 26 -11.80 1.52 -8.48
C HIS A 26 -12.79 2.66 -8.20
N LYS A 27 -12.29 3.90 -8.20
CA LYS A 27 -13.09 5.13 -8.07
C LYS A 27 -12.62 6.14 -9.12
N SER A 28 -13.56 6.90 -9.69
CA SER A 28 -13.26 7.93 -10.69
C SER A 28 -12.47 9.11 -10.10
N GLY A 29 -11.60 9.73 -10.89
CA GLY A 29 -10.67 10.78 -10.45
C GLY A 29 -11.29 11.97 -9.71
N ASN A 30 -12.51 12.39 -10.04
CA ASN A 30 -13.19 13.50 -9.35
C ASN A 30 -13.43 13.25 -7.85
N ILE A 31 -13.44 11.99 -7.41
CA ILE A 31 -13.62 11.60 -6.01
C ILE A 31 -12.29 11.67 -5.24
N HIS A 32 -11.15 11.73 -5.94
CA HIS A 32 -9.81 11.68 -5.37
C HIS A 32 -9.13 13.04 -5.19
N LYS A 33 -9.85 14.16 -5.23
CA LYS A 33 -9.25 15.50 -5.17
C LYS A 33 -8.30 15.71 -3.99
N ASN A 34 -8.63 15.16 -2.82
CA ASN A 34 -7.75 15.27 -1.65
C ASN A 34 -6.45 14.46 -1.84
N ALA A 35 -6.56 13.24 -2.37
CA ALA A 35 -5.38 12.40 -2.64
C ALA A 35 -4.53 12.95 -3.79
N ASP A 36 -5.15 13.47 -4.85
CA ASP A 36 -4.46 14.14 -5.96
C ASP A 36 -3.83 15.47 -5.51
N GLY A 37 -4.46 16.19 -4.58
CA GLY A 37 -3.88 17.37 -3.96
C GLY A 37 -2.62 17.03 -3.17
N LEU A 38 -2.70 16.04 -2.29
CA LEU A 38 -1.56 15.60 -1.47
C LEU A 38 -0.41 14.99 -2.29
N SER A 39 -0.71 14.31 -3.41
CA SER A 39 0.34 13.75 -4.28
C SER A 39 1.10 14.81 -5.06
N ARG A 40 0.50 15.99 -5.26
CA ARG A 40 1.12 17.16 -5.92
C ARG A 40 1.76 18.13 -4.94
N TRP A 41 1.16 18.26 -3.75
CA TRP A 41 1.56 19.17 -2.69
C TRP A 41 1.52 18.44 -1.36
N GLU A 42 2.66 17.84 -1.00
CA GLU A 42 2.82 17.21 0.29
C GLU A 42 2.66 18.23 1.43
N LEU A 43 2.06 17.78 2.53
CA LEU A 43 1.99 18.59 3.74
C LEU A 43 3.31 18.47 4.50
N ALA A 44 3.69 19.52 5.22
CA ALA A 44 4.84 19.47 6.09
C ALA A 44 4.68 18.39 7.17
N ASN A 45 5.76 17.65 7.45
CA ASN A 45 5.80 16.64 8.50
C ASN A 45 6.06 17.29 9.87
N THR A 46 5.14 18.15 10.33
CA THR A 46 5.18 18.83 11.63
C THR A 46 4.29 18.14 12.65
N PHE A 47 4.48 18.41 13.95
CA PHE A 47 3.66 17.83 15.02
C PHE A 47 2.16 18.18 14.95
N ASP A 48 1.82 19.25 14.22
CA ASP A 48 0.42 19.64 13.98
C ASP A 48 -0.27 18.76 12.93
N ASN A 49 0.50 17.99 12.14
CA ASN A 49 -0.03 17.05 11.16
C ASN A 49 -0.40 15.73 11.86
N LEU A 50 -1.67 15.31 11.75
CA LEU A 50 -2.14 14.04 12.31
C LEU A 50 -1.42 12.81 11.71
N ALA A 51 -0.82 12.95 10.53
CA ALA A 51 -0.01 11.93 9.88
C ALA A 51 1.50 12.09 10.16
N TYR A 52 1.88 12.82 11.23
CA TYR A 52 3.28 12.98 11.62
C TYR A 52 3.97 11.63 11.82
N VAL A 53 5.10 11.44 11.13
CA VAL A 53 5.96 10.27 11.30
C VAL A 53 7.32 10.71 11.84
N PRO A 54 7.77 10.22 13.01
CA PRO A 54 9.12 10.47 13.52
C PRO A 54 10.18 9.99 12.52
N LEU A 55 11.25 10.77 12.34
CA LEU A 55 12.29 10.49 11.34
C LEU A 55 13.02 9.14 11.56
N GLU A 56 13.01 8.62 12.78
CA GLU A 56 13.70 7.39 13.19
C GLU A 56 12.81 6.13 13.17
N ALA A 57 11.53 6.27 12.82
CA ALA A 57 10.60 5.15 12.78
C ALA A 57 10.69 4.40 11.44
N GLU A 58 11.64 3.47 11.32
CA GLU A 58 11.62 2.47 10.25
C GLU A 58 10.43 1.51 10.49
N PRO A 59 9.46 1.39 9.56
CA PRO A 59 8.36 0.45 9.72
C PRO A 59 8.91 -0.98 9.65
N GLN A 60 8.87 -1.69 10.79
CA GLN A 60 9.19 -3.12 10.84
C GLN A 60 8.04 -3.91 10.21
N ILE A 61 8.13 -4.21 8.92
CA ILE A 61 7.19 -5.08 8.22
C ILE A 61 7.73 -6.52 8.30
N PRO A 62 7.14 -7.42 9.11
CA PRO A 62 7.56 -8.82 9.13
C PRO A 62 7.32 -9.45 7.76
N ILE A 63 8.35 -10.06 7.17
CA ILE A 63 8.27 -10.72 5.85
C ILE A 63 7.63 -12.09 6.02
N GLU A 64 6.35 -12.20 5.66
CA GLU A 64 5.69 -13.49 5.52
C GLU A 64 6.19 -14.17 4.23
N GLY A 65 6.78 -15.36 4.34
CA GLY A 65 7.34 -16.08 3.19
C GLY A 65 6.32 -16.26 2.07
N ILE A 66 6.70 -15.92 0.83
CA ILE A 66 5.86 -16.11 -0.36
C ILE A 66 5.75 -17.62 -0.62
N ASN A 67 4.70 -18.26 -0.11
CA ASN A 67 4.42 -19.64 -0.45
C ASN A 67 3.79 -19.68 -1.85
N ILE A 68 4.61 -20.02 -2.85
CA ILE A 68 4.13 -20.33 -4.20
C ILE A 68 3.63 -21.77 -4.13
N THR A 69 2.35 -21.96 -3.81
CA THR A 69 1.70 -23.22 -4.17
C THR A 69 1.43 -23.17 -5.67
N ASP A 70 2.22 -23.93 -6.43
CA ASP A 70 1.83 -24.31 -7.79
C ASP A 70 0.40 -24.86 -7.71
N ILE A 71 -0.51 -24.32 -8.53
CA ILE A 71 -1.82 -24.91 -8.75
C ILE A 71 -1.55 -26.16 -9.59
N GLY A 72 -1.18 -27.24 -8.92
CA GLY A 72 -1.23 -28.58 -9.47
C GLY A 72 -2.67 -29.07 -9.45
N THR A 73 -3.32 -29.08 -10.61
CA THR A 73 -4.11 -30.21 -11.16
C THR A 73 -4.58 -29.88 -12.56
#